data_AF-A0A7L3ZB32-F1
#
_entry.id   AF-A0A7L3ZB32-F1
#
_cell.length_a   1.000
_cell.length_b   1.000
_cell.length_c   1.000
_cell.angle_alpha   90.00
_cell.angle_beta   90.00
_cell.angle_gamma   90.00
#
_symmetry.space_group_name_H-M   'P 1'
#
loop_
_entity.id
_entity.type
_entity.pdbx_description
1 polymer ?
#
loop_
_entity_poly.entity_id
_entity_poly.type
_entity_poly.pdbx_seq_one_letter_code
_entity_poly.pdbx_strand_id
1 'polypeptide(L)'
;QTTSSALKGAIQLGITHTVGSLSTKPERDVLMQDFYVVESIFFPSEGSNLTPAHHYNDFRFKTYAPVAFRYFRELFGIRPDDYLYSLCNEPLIELSNSGASGSLFYVSGDDEFIIKTVQHKEAEFLQKLLPGYYMNLNQNPRTLLPKFYGLYCVQAGGKNIRIVVMNNLLPRSVKMHLKYDLKGSTYKRRASQKEREKVFPTYKDLDFMQDIPDGLFLDSDMYNALCKTLQRDCLVLQSFKIMDYSLLVAIHNIDLAQREHAMADGTSQTDMRRPAAQKALYSTAMESIQGEARRGGTIETDDQMGGIPARNAKGERLLLYIGIIDVLQSYRFVKKLEHSWKALVHDGDTVSVHRPSFYAERFQRFMCNTAFKKIPLKPSPSKKSRSGTTVPRRS
;
A
#
# COMPACT_ATOMS: atom_id res chain seq x y z
N GLN A 1 -1.44 -28.01 16.58
CA GLN A 1 -1.21 -26.93 15.61
C GLN A 1 -2.40 -25.98 15.72
N THR A 2 -2.20 -24.65 15.86
CA THR A 2 -3.32 -23.70 15.80
C THR A 2 -3.85 -23.70 14.37
N THR A 3 -5.11 -24.07 14.16
CA THR A 3 -5.73 -24.03 12.84
C THR A 3 -5.88 -22.58 12.38
N SER A 4 -5.92 -22.32 11.07
CA SER A 4 -6.15 -20.96 10.55
C SER A 4 -7.47 -20.37 11.08
N SER A 5 -8.50 -21.21 11.30
CA SER A 5 -9.76 -20.79 11.93
C SER A 5 -9.59 -20.31 13.38
N ALA A 6 -8.78 -21.00 14.19
CA ALA A 6 -8.52 -20.60 15.57
C ALA A 6 -7.72 -19.29 15.66
N LEU A 7 -6.77 -19.08 14.73
CA LEU A 7 -6.07 -17.80 14.64
C LEU A 7 -7.02 -16.66 14.28
N LYS A 8 -7.88 -16.83 13.26
CA LYS A 8 -8.87 -15.82 12.87
C LYS A 8 -9.77 -15.42 14.04
N GLY A 9 -10.33 -16.40 14.75
CA GLY A 9 -11.16 -16.15 15.93
C GLY A 9 -10.42 -15.41 17.05
N ALA A 10 -9.17 -15.80 17.35
CA ALA A 10 -8.35 -15.11 18.34
C ALA A 10 -8.03 -13.65 17.95
N ILE A 11 -7.82 -13.39 16.65
CA ILE A 11 -7.63 -12.03 16.12
C ILE A 11 -8.89 -11.21 16.34
N GLN A 12 -10.07 -11.73 15.96
CA GLN A 12 -11.33 -11.02 16.07
C GLN A 12 -11.69 -10.72 17.53
N LEU A 13 -11.63 -11.71 18.42
CA LEU A 13 -11.88 -11.53 19.86
C LEU A 13 -10.93 -10.50 20.49
N GLY A 14 -9.64 -10.57 20.17
CA GLY A 14 -8.62 -9.67 20.69
C GLY A 14 -8.79 -8.23 20.23
N ILE A 15 -9.06 -8.01 18.93
CA ILE A 15 -9.31 -6.67 18.38
C ILE A 15 -10.61 -6.10 18.96
N THR A 16 -11.71 -6.88 19.02
CA THR A 16 -12.97 -6.45 19.63
C THR A 16 -12.77 -5.95 21.06
N HIS A 17 -12.12 -6.74 21.90
CA HIS A 17 -11.88 -6.35 23.29
C HIS A 17 -11.00 -5.09 23.38
N THR A 18 -9.88 -5.05 22.64
CA THR A 18 -8.88 -4.01 22.83
C THR A 18 -9.32 -2.66 22.26
N VAL A 19 -9.92 -2.65 21.07
CA VAL A 19 -10.46 -1.42 20.48
C VAL A 19 -11.73 -0.99 21.22
N GLY A 20 -12.62 -1.92 21.57
CA GLY A 20 -13.83 -1.61 22.36
C GLY A 20 -13.51 -1.00 23.72
N SER A 21 -12.55 -1.58 24.46
CA SER A 21 -12.07 -1.02 25.73
C SER A 21 -11.43 0.35 25.53
N LEU A 22 -10.64 0.55 24.48
CA LEU A 22 -9.99 1.83 24.20
C LEU A 22 -11.00 2.94 23.86
N SER A 23 -12.12 2.61 23.21
CA SER A 23 -13.19 3.57 22.90
C SER A 23 -13.90 4.11 24.15
N THR A 24 -13.82 3.41 25.29
CA THR A 24 -14.34 3.90 26.58
C THR A 24 -13.39 4.87 27.30
N LYS A 25 -12.11 4.89 26.90
CA LYS A 25 -11.10 5.78 27.49
C LYS A 25 -11.16 7.14 26.78
N PRO A 26 -11.03 8.26 27.51
CA PRO A 26 -11.05 9.58 26.90
C PRO A 26 -9.95 9.74 25.84
N GLU A 27 -10.25 10.55 24.84
CA GLU A 27 -9.29 10.94 23.82
C GLU A 27 -8.23 11.87 24.41
N ARG A 28 -6.99 11.70 23.94
CA ARG A 28 -5.84 12.51 24.33
C ARG A 28 -4.76 12.42 23.27
N ASP A 29 -3.87 13.40 23.26
CA ASP A 29 -2.71 13.42 22.38
C ASP A 29 -1.77 12.23 22.60
N VAL A 30 -1.08 11.85 21.52
CA VAL A 30 -0.06 10.80 21.54
C VAL A 30 1.23 11.36 22.13
N LEU A 31 1.75 10.71 23.16
CA LEU A 31 3.04 11.01 23.77
C LEU A 31 4.10 10.03 23.29
N MET A 32 5.37 10.43 23.39
CA MET A 32 6.50 9.58 22.96
C MET A 32 6.52 8.21 23.65
N GLN A 33 6.04 8.14 24.89
CA GLN A 33 5.95 6.90 25.66
C GLN A 33 4.93 5.92 25.08
N ASP A 34 3.85 6.42 24.45
CA ASP A 34 2.77 5.59 23.90
C ASP A 34 3.24 4.66 22.78
N PHE A 35 4.28 5.04 22.04
CA PHE A 35 4.86 4.21 20.98
C PHE A 35 5.51 2.92 21.52
N TYR A 36 5.89 2.89 22.79
CA TYR A 36 6.57 1.74 23.43
C TYR A 36 5.63 0.89 24.28
N VAL A 37 4.40 1.34 24.53
CA VAL A 37 3.40 0.60 25.33
C VAL A 37 3.03 -0.72 24.64
N VAL A 38 2.96 -1.78 25.43
CA VAL A 38 2.40 -3.07 25.01
C VAL A 38 1.42 -3.54 26.07
N GLU A 39 0.13 -3.53 25.74
CA GLU A 39 -0.92 -4.06 26.61
C GLU A 39 -1.09 -5.56 26.34
N SER A 40 -1.43 -6.34 27.36
CA SER A 40 -1.66 -7.76 27.22
C SER A 40 -2.87 -8.22 28.02
N ILE A 41 -3.73 -9.00 27.38
CA ILE A 41 -4.90 -9.62 28.01
C ILE A 41 -4.93 -11.12 27.72
N PHE A 42 -5.44 -11.89 28.67
CA PHE A 42 -5.57 -13.34 28.56
C PHE A 42 -7.03 -13.72 28.27
N PHE A 43 -7.21 -14.61 27.31
CA PHE A 43 -8.49 -15.17 26.88
C PHE A 43 -8.49 -16.67 27.20
N PRO A 44 -8.97 -17.08 28.39
CA PRO A 44 -9.25 -18.48 28.69
C PRO A 44 -10.50 -18.95 27.93
N SER A 45 -10.48 -20.20 27.48
CA SER A 45 -11.59 -20.85 26.78
C SER A 45 -12.89 -20.85 27.59
N GLU A 46 -12.81 -21.04 28.91
CA GLU A 46 -13.94 -20.98 29.84
C GLU A 46 -14.47 -19.55 30.07
N GLY A 47 -13.75 -18.52 29.61
CA GLY A 47 -14.06 -17.12 29.86
C GLY A 47 -13.54 -16.61 31.21
N SER A 48 -13.67 -15.30 31.42
CA SER A 48 -13.27 -14.61 32.64
C SER A 48 -14.18 -13.40 32.90
N ASN A 49 -13.96 -12.70 34.02
CA ASN A 49 -14.65 -11.43 34.30
C ASN A 49 -14.32 -10.32 33.29
N LEU A 50 -13.24 -10.47 32.50
CA LEU A 50 -12.79 -9.48 31.53
C LEU A 50 -13.01 -9.91 30.07
N THR A 51 -13.05 -11.23 29.81
CA THR A 51 -13.05 -11.78 28.46
C THR A 51 -14.13 -12.85 28.31
N PRO A 52 -14.88 -12.88 27.20
CA PRO A 52 -15.94 -13.87 27.01
C PRO A 52 -15.37 -15.28 26.84
N ALA A 53 -16.19 -16.30 27.16
CA ALA A 53 -15.91 -17.70 26.85
C ALA A 53 -15.90 -17.94 25.33
N HIS A 54 -15.11 -18.92 24.87
CA HIS A 54 -14.96 -19.22 23.45
C HIS A 54 -14.52 -20.66 23.17
N HIS A 55 -14.76 -21.14 21.96
CA HIS A 55 -14.43 -22.52 21.55
C HIS A 55 -12.97 -22.74 21.13
N TYR A 56 -12.13 -21.70 21.12
CA TYR A 56 -10.70 -21.82 20.81
C TYR A 56 -9.88 -22.17 22.06
N ASN A 57 -8.66 -22.69 21.87
CA ASN A 57 -7.72 -22.87 22.98
C ASN A 57 -7.39 -21.53 23.64
N ASP A 58 -7.04 -21.59 24.92
CA ASP A 58 -6.54 -20.45 25.68
C ASP A 58 -5.42 -19.71 24.93
N PHE A 59 -5.54 -18.39 24.89
CA PHE A 59 -4.54 -17.55 24.25
C PHE A 59 -4.34 -16.23 24.99
N ARG A 60 -3.18 -15.61 24.77
CA ARG A 60 -2.89 -14.26 25.23
C ARG A 60 -2.82 -13.33 24.03
N PHE A 61 -3.54 -12.23 24.09
CA PHE A 61 -3.54 -11.20 23.06
C PHE A 61 -2.71 -10.01 23.54
N LYS A 62 -1.84 -9.50 22.68
CA LYS A 62 -1.01 -8.32 22.94
C LYS A 62 -1.30 -7.24 21.91
N THR A 63 -1.49 -6.02 22.39
CA THR A 63 -1.70 -4.83 21.56
C THR A 63 -0.54 -3.88 21.75
N TYR A 64 0.15 -3.57 20.66
CA TYR A 64 1.30 -2.68 20.65
C TYR A 64 0.84 -1.26 20.35
N ALA A 65 1.34 -0.28 21.10
CA ALA A 65 1.09 1.15 20.94
C ALA A 65 -0.39 1.52 20.68
N PRO A 66 -1.34 1.07 21.53
CA PRO A 66 -2.79 1.20 21.28
C PRO A 66 -3.23 2.64 21.00
N VAL A 67 -2.72 3.61 21.77
CA VAL A 67 -3.06 5.04 21.62
C VAL A 67 -2.54 5.59 20.29
N ALA A 68 -1.32 5.22 19.88
CA ALA A 68 -0.75 5.64 18.60
C ALA A 68 -1.55 5.09 17.41
N PHE A 69 -1.96 3.82 17.45
CA PHE A 69 -2.78 3.25 16.38
C PHE A 69 -4.23 3.73 16.39
N ARG A 70 -4.78 4.17 17.52
CA ARG A 70 -6.04 4.95 17.54
C ARG A 70 -5.86 6.25 16.76
N TYR A 71 -4.83 7.03 17.07
CA TYR A 71 -4.52 8.28 16.37
C TYR A 71 -4.27 8.07 14.86
N PHE A 72 -3.52 7.03 14.46
CA PHE A 72 -3.31 6.76 13.04
C PHE A 72 -4.61 6.41 12.31
N ARG A 73 -5.50 5.61 12.92
CA ARG A 73 -6.82 5.31 12.33
C ARG A 73 -7.64 6.58 12.14
N GLU A 74 -7.65 7.46 13.14
CA GLU A 74 -8.33 8.76 13.07
C GLU A 74 -7.76 9.66 11.96
N LEU A 75 -6.44 9.78 11.85
CA LEU A 75 -5.79 10.51 10.76
C LEU A 75 -6.15 9.97 9.37
N PHE A 76 -6.43 8.67 9.26
CA PHE A 76 -6.87 8.03 8.02
C PHE A 76 -8.39 7.97 7.86
N GLY A 77 -9.15 8.64 8.73
CA GLY A 77 -10.62 8.73 8.65
C GLY A 77 -11.36 7.46 9.07
N ILE A 78 -10.69 6.49 9.71
CA ILE A 78 -11.29 5.21 10.09
C ILE A 78 -11.93 5.32 11.46
N ARG A 79 -13.26 5.25 11.49
CA ARG A 79 -14.01 5.23 12.75
C ARG A 79 -13.81 3.90 13.48
N PRO A 80 -13.80 3.91 14.83
CA PRO A 80 -13.65 2.67 15.60
C PRO A 80 -14.71 1.61 15.29
N ASP A 81 -15.96 2.03 15.11
CA ASP A 81 -17.09 1.13 14.81
C ASP A 81 -16.91 0.44 13.45
N ASP A 82 -16.50 1.19 12.43
CA ASP A 82 -16.27 0.66 11.08
C ASP A 82 -15.10 -0.33 11.11
N TYR A 83 -14.00 0.01 11.79
CA TYR A 83 -12.85 -0.88 11.97
C TYR A 83 -13.21 -2.20 12.68
N LEU A 84 -14.03 -2.12 13.72
CA LEU A 84 -14.52 -3.29 14.44
C LEU A 84 -15.47 -4.13 13.60
N TYR A 85 -16.39 -3.49 12.88
CA TYR A 85 -17.35 -4.18 12.02
C TYR A 85 -16.63 -4.98 10.92
N SER A 86 -15.76 -4.33 10.14
CA SER A 86 -15.05 -4.96 9.01
C SER A 86 -14.14 -6.11 9.43
N LEU A 87 -13.44 -5.98 10.57
CA LEU A 87 -12.46 -6.98 10.99
C LEU A 87 -13.05 -8.08 11.87
N CYS A 88 -14.04 -7.76 12.70
CA CYS A 88 -14.47 -8.63 13.79
C CYS A 88 -15.87 -9.19 13.61
N ASN A 89 -16.74 -8.54 12.84
CA ASN A 89 -18.12 -9.01 12.64
C ASN A 89 -18.29 -9.82 11.33
N GLU A 90 -17.35 -9.70 10.39
CA GLU A 90 -17.36 -10.48 9.16
C GLU A 90 -16.23 -11.53 9.12
N PRO A 91 -16.43 -12.68 8.44
CA PRO A 91 -15.38 -13.68 8.32
C PRO A 91 -14.14 -13.17 7.57
N LEU A 92 -12.96 -13.33 8.18
CA LEU A 92 -11.70 -13.02 7.52
C LEU A 92 -11.41 -14.03 6.40
N ILE A 93 -11.13 -13.51 5.20
CA ILE A 93 -10.83 -14.27 3.99
C ILE A 93 -9.32 -14.49 3.91
N GLU A 94 -8.87 -15.75 3.95
CA GLU A 94 -7.46 -16.09 3.79
C GLU A 94 -7.04 -16.03 2.32
N LEU A 95 -5.96 -15.30 2.03
CA LEU A 95 -5.38 -15.26 0.69
C LEU A 95 -4.33 -16.37 0.57
N SER A 96 -4.45 -17.20 -0.45
CA SER A 96 -3.47 -18.24 -0.80
C SER A 96 -2.15 -17.68 -1.38
N ASN A 97 -1.89 -16.38 -1.22
CA ASN A 97 -0.69 -15.73 -1.70
C ASN A 97 0.49 -16.02 -0.77
N SER A 98 1.16 -17.13 -1.05
CA SER A 98 2.51 -17.41 -0.57
C SER A 98 3.48 -16.42 -1.25
N GLY A 99 3.60 -15.20 -0.71
CA GLY A 99 4.78 -14.38 -0.97
C GLY A 99 6.05 -15.17 -0.61
N ALA A 100 7.21 -14.77 -1.14
CA ALA A 100 8.48 -15.47 -0.88
C ALA A 100 8.84 -15.60 0.62
N SER A 101 8.22 -14.79 1.48
CA SER A 101 8.41 -14.79 2.93
C SER A 101 7.60 -15.85 3.70
N GLY A 102 6.66 -16.55 3.06
CA GLY A 102 5.77 -17.50 3.75
C GLY A 102 4.81 -16.84 4.76
N SER A 103 4.58 -15.52 4.64
CA SER A 103 3.62 -14.79 5.46
C SER A 103 2.18 -15.12 5.05
N LEU A 104 1.31 -15.33 6.03
CA LEU A 104 -0.13 -15.45 5.84
C LEU A 104 -0.75 -14.06 5.67
N PHE A 105 -1.74 -13.98 4.80
CA PHE A 105 -2.52 -12.78 4.55
C PHE A 105 -4.01 -13.08 4.74
N TYR A 106 -4.69 -12.22 5.47
CA TYR A 106 -6.15 -12.18 5.53
C TYR A 106 -6.65 -10.85 4.97
N VAL A 107 -7.87 -10.85 4.48
CA VAL A 107 -8.60 -9.67 4.04
C VAL A 107 -9.95 -9.63 4.73
N SER A 108 -10.42 -8.44 5.09
CA SER A 108 -11.77 -8.23 5.62
C SER A 108 -12.85 -8.55 4.56
N GLY A 109 -14.09 -8.81 4.99
CA GLY A 109 -15.17 -9.19 4.08
C GLY A 109 -15.55 -8.08 3.09
N ASP A 110 -15.42 -6.83 3.53
CA ASP A 110 -15.59 -5.61 2.75
C ASP A 110 -14.36 -5.20 1.93
N ASP A 111 -13.27 -5.97 2.02
CA ASP A 111 -12.04 -5.80 1.25
C ASP A 111 -11.23 -4.51 1.52
N GLU A 112 -11.51 -3.81 2.63
CA GLU A 112 -10.81 -2.57 3.01
C GLU A 112 -9.48 -2.81 3.74
N PHE A 113 -9.39 -3.89 4.51
CA PHE A 113 -8.26 -4.17 5.39
C PHE A 113 -7.50 -5.43 5.00
N ILE A 114 -6.17 -5.34 5.03
CA ILE A 114 -5.27 -6.49 4.97
C ILE A 114 -4.70 -6.75 6.36
N ILE A 115 -4.72 -8.01 6.78
CA ILE A 115 -3.97 -8.50 7.93
C ILE A 115 -2.80 -9.34 7.42
N LYS A 116 -1.57 -8.92 7.71
CA LYS A 116 -0.34 -9.64 7.33
C LYS A 116 0.33 -10.20 8.57
N THR A 117 0.71 -11.48 8.55
CA THR A 117 1.61 -12.01 9.58
C THR A 117 3.03 -11.49 9.35
N VAL A 118 3.67 -11.02 10.42
CA VAL A 118 5.03 -10.48 10.39
C VAL A 118 5.93 -11.26 11.34
N GLN A 119 7.23 -11.31 11.01
CA GLN A 119 8.22 -11.92 11.88
C GLN A 119 8.42 -11.08 13.16
N HIS A 120 9.01 -11.68 14.19
CA HIS A 120 9.32 -10.97 15.44
C HIS A 120 10.13 -9.68 15.20
N LYS A 121 11.16 -9.78 14.36
CA LYS A 121 12.07 -8.67 14.04
C LYS A 121 11.36 -7.54 13.29
N GLU A 122 10.43 -7.88 12.40
CA GLU A 122 9.63 -6.89 11.65
C GLU A 122 8.66 -6.14 12.56
N ALA A 123 8.01 -6.83 13.50
CA ALA A 123 7.14 -6.19 14.49
C ALA A 123 7.92 -5.27 15.44
N GLU A 124 9.09 -5.71 15.92
CA GLU A 124 9.96 -4.89 16.77
C GLU A 124 10.48 -3.66 16.00
N PHE A 125 10.80 -3.85 14.71
CA PHE A 125 11.21 -2.74 13.85
C PHE A 125 10.07 -1.76 13.60
N LEU A 126 8.84 -2.23 13.33
CA LEU A 126 7.67 -1.37 13.18
C LEU A 126 7.46 -0.50 14.43
N GLN A 127 7.59 -1.07 15.64
CA GLN A 127 7.47 -0.30 16.88
C GLN A 127 8.51 0.83 16.97
N LYS A 128 9.76 0.58 16.53
CA LYS A 128 10.83 1.60 16.46
C LYS A 128 10.60 2.63 15.36
N LEU A 129 9.83 2.29 14.32
CA LEU A 129 9.48 3.16 13.22
C LEU A 129 8.38 4.18 13.59
N LEU A 130 7.49 3.82 14.55
CA LEU A 130 6.28 4.60 14.85
C LEU A 130 6.51 6.11 15.09
N PRO A 131 7.54 6.56 15.85
CA PRO A 131 7.73 7.99 16.06
C PRO A 131 8.01 8.77 14.76
N GLY A 132 8.84 8.24 13.87
CA GLY A 132 9.09 8.92 12.58
C GLY A 132 7.97 8.69 11.57
N TYR A 133 7.24 7.59 11.68
CA TYR A 133 6.01 7.40 10.91
C TYR A 133 4.97 8.47 11.28
N TYR A 134 4.77 8.74 12.58
CA TYR A 134 3.94 9.85 13.07
C TYR A 134 4.39 11.19 12.50
N MET A 135 5.69 11.49 12.50
CA MET A 135 6.21 12.74 11.90
C MET A 135 5.91 12.80 10.39
N ASN A 136 6.11 11.70 9.66
CA ASN A 136 5.83 11.64 8.23
C ASN A 136 4.34 11.88 7.92
N LEU A 137 3.42 11.25 8.65
CA LEU A 137 1.99 11.42 8.43
C LEU A 137 1.53 12.87 8.59
N ASN A 138 2.06 13.57 9.60
CA ASN A 138 1.72 14.98 9.84
C ASN A 138 2.37 15.94 8.82
N GLN A 139 3.47 15.58 8.18
CA GLN A 139 4.20 16.44 7.22
C GLN A 139 3.96 16.06 5.76
N ASN A 140 3.50 14.85 5.49
CA ASN A 140 3.28 14.29 4.17
C ASN A 140 1.98 13.47 4.17
N PRO A 141 0.81 14.14 4.24
CA PRO A 141 -0.50 13.46 4.28
C PRO A 141 -0.74 12.59 3.03
N ARG A 142 0.06 12.83 1.99
CA ARG A 142 0.04 12.21 0.67
C ARG A 142 0.97 11.01 0.53
N THR A 143 1.53 10.51 1.64
CA THR A 143 2.52 9.43 1.63
C THR A 143 1.99 8.15 0.96
N LEU A 144 2.88 7.48 0.23
CA LEU A 144 2.63 6.17 -0.38
C LEU A 144 3.08 5.02 0.53
N LEU A 145 3.58 5.31 1.73
CA LEU A 145 3.91 4.28 2.72
C LEU A 145 2.64 3.52 3.15
N PRO A 146 2.77 2.25 3.60
CA PRO A 146 1.63 1.51 4.12
C PRO A 146 0.89 2.28 5.21
N LYS A 147 -0.44 2.27 5.18
CA LYS A 147 -1.28 2.84 6.23
C LYS A 147 -1.47 1.77 7.32
N PHE A 148 -0.75 1.89 8.44
CA PHE A 148 -0.81 0.90 9.52
C PHE A 148 -1.91 1.25 10.53
N TYR A 149 -2.82 0.31 10.79
CA TYR A 149 -3.98 0.50 11.66
C TYR A 149 -3.90 -0.26 12.97
N GLY A 150 -2.99 -1.23 13.07
CA GLY A 150 -2.71 -1.92 14.32
C GLY A 150 -1.57 -2.91 14.21
N LEU A 151 -0.89 -3.11 15.33
CA LEU A 151 0.12 -4.16 15.51
C LEU A 151 -0.28 -5.00 16.73
N TYR A 152 -0.44 -6.30 16.51
CA TYR A 152 -0.93 -7.23 17.54
C TYR A 152 -0.09 -8.51 17.58
N CYS A 153 -0.17 -9.23 18.71
CA CYS A 153 0.38 -10.58 18.81
C CYS A 153 -0.57 -11.53 19.52
N VAL A 154 -0.87 -12.66 18.87
CA VAL A 154 -1.58 -13.80 19.45
C VAL A 154 -0.55 -14.80 19.96
N GLN A 155 -0.57 -15.09 21.25
CA GLN A 155 0.27 -16.12 21.88
C GLN A 155 -0.60 -17.32 22.24
N ALA A 156 -0.39 -18.44 21.56
CA ALA A 156 -1.17 -19.67 21.76
C ALA A 156 -0.28 -20.91 21.57
N GLY A 157 -0.40 -21.90 22.45
CA GLY A 157 0.33 -23.17 22.34
C GLY A 157 1.85 -23.01 22.21
N GLY A 158 2.45 -22.07 22.96
CA GLY A 158 3.89 -21.78 22.92
C GLY A 158 4.37 -21.00 21.68
N LYS A 159 3.47 -20.64 20.76
CA LYS A 159 3.80 -19.88 19.54
C LYS A 159 3.33 -18.43 19.66
N ASN A 160 4.11 -17.53 19.05
CA ASN A 160 3.80 -16.10 18.98
C ASN A 160 3.56 -15.71 17.51
N ILE A 161 2.31 -15.45 17.16
CA ILE A 161 1.93 -15.00 15.82
C ILE A 161 1.71 -13.50 15.91
N ARG A 162 2.49 -12.73 15.15
CA ARG A 162 2.39 -11.27 15.11
C ARG A 162 1.72 -10.86 13.82
N ILE A 163 0.80 -9.90 13.93
CA ILE A 163 0.01 -9.43 12.81
C ILE A 163 0.04 -7.91 12.75
N VAL A 164 0.07 -7.40 11.53
CA VAL A 164 -0.12 -5.99 11.22
C VAL A 164 -1.41 -5.86 10.42
N VAL A 165 -2.29 -4.96 10.86
CA VAL A 165 -3.47 -4.55 10.10
C VAL A 165 -3.12 -3.28 9.33
N MET A 166 -3.39 -3.28 8.04
CA MET A 166 -3.06 -2.18 7.13
C MET A 166 -4.08 -2.06 6.00
N ASN A 167 -4.01 -0.97 5.24
CA ASN A 167 -4.90 -0.75 4.09
C ASN A 167 -4.73 -1.82 3.00
N ASN A 168 -5.84 -2.16 2.35
CA ASN A 168 -5.78 -2.84 1.06
C ASN A 168 -5.48 -1.81 -0.05
N LEU A 169 -4.38 -2.01 -0.78
CA LEU A 169 -4.05 -1.17 -1.95
C LEU A 169 -4.87 -1.55 -3.18
N LEU A 170 -5.36 -2.79 -3.26
CA LEU A 170 -5.95 -3.39 -4.45
C LEU A 170 -7.37 -3.91 -4.14
N PRO A 171 -8.38 -3.02 -4.12
CA PRO A 171 -9.75 -3.44 -3.84
C PRO A 171 -10.29 -4.35 -4.96
N ARG A 172 -10.97 -5.43 -4.58
CA ARG A 172 -11.62 -6.42 -5.44
C ARG A 172 -12.79 -5.84 -6.23
N SER A 173 -13.39 -4.75 -5.74
CA SER A 173 -14.44 -4.02 -6.45
C SER A 173 -13.94 -3.45 -7.79
N VAL A 174 -12.61 -3.37 -7.98
CA VAL A 174 -11.98 -2.85 -9.18
C VAL A 174 -11.16 -3.94 -9.87
N LYS A 175 -11.49 -4.28 -11.12
CA LYS A 175 -10.73 -5.24 -11.91
C LYS A 175 -9.34 -4.67 -12.26
N MET A 176 -8.31 -5.22 -11.64
CA MET A 176 -6.92 -4.91 -11.98
C MET A 176 -6.49 -5.71 -13.21
N HIS A 177 -6.22 -5.02 -14.31
CA HIS A 177 -5.84 -5.64 -15.58
C HIS A 177 -4.35 -5.96 -15.62
N LEU A 178 -3.53 -5.10 -15.01
CA LEU A 178 -2.09 -5.30 -14.87
C LEU A 178 -1.65 -5.00 -13.45
N LYS A 179 -0.60 -5.68 -13.00
CA LYS A 179 -0.02 -5.50 -11.67
C LYS A 179 1.49 -5.73 -11.74
N TYR A 180 2.24 -4.76 -11.23
CA TYR A 180 3.70 -4.75 -11.22
C TYR A 180 4.22 -4.49 -9.81
N ASP A 181 5.24 -5.24 -9.41
CA ASP A 181 6.11 -4.96 -8.27
C ASP A 181 7.40 -4.35 -8.83
N LEU A 182 7.70 -3.09 -8.55
CA LEU A 182 8.81 -2.35 -9.16
C LEU A 182 9.84 -1.92 -8.09
N LYS A 183 11.13 -2.13 -8.33
CA LYS A 183 12.25 -1.78 -7.41
C LYS A 183 13.31 -0.88 -8.03
N GLY A 184 13.21 -0.61 -9.32
CA GLY A 184 14.23 0.08 -10.12
C GLY A 184 15.51 -0.73 -10.32
N SER A 185 15.46 -2.06 -10.20
CA SER A 185 16.60 -2.94 -10.46
C SER A 185 16.27 -3.95 -11.57
N THR A 186 17.30 -4.64 -12.07
CA THR A 186 17.14 -5.58 -13.20
C THR A 186 17.42 -7.04 -12.80
N TYR A 187 18.29 -7.28 -11.82
CA TYR A 187 18.67 -8.65 -11.42
C TYR A 187 17.49 -9.42 -10.78
N LYS A 188 17.10 -10.54 -11.40
CA LYS A 188 15.93 -11.37 -11.00
C LYS A 188 14.60 -10.58 -10.92
N ARG A 189 14.49 -9.51 -11.73
CA ARG A 189 13.30 -8.64 -11.81
C ARG A 189 12.41 -8.97 -12.99
N ARG A 190 12.18 -10.27 -13.20
CA ARG A 190 11.18 -10.83 -14.11
C ARG A 190 10.24 -11.77 -13.35
N ALA A 191 8.96 -11.80 -13.71
CA ALA A 191 8.01 -12.75 -13.14
C ALA A 191 8.44 -14.20 -13.43
N SER A 192 8.29 -15.08 -12.46
CA SER A 192 8.53 -16.50 -12.66
C SER A 192 7.43 -17.11 -13.52
N GLN A 193 7.70 -18.25 -14.16
CA GLN A 193 6.68 -18.98 -14.93
C GLN A 193 5.44 -19.28 -14.08
N LYS A 194 5.63 -19.79 -12.85
CA LYS A 194 4.56 -20.03 -11.88
C LYS A 194 3.72 -18.78 -11.56
N GLU A 195 4.33 -17.60 -11.51
CA GLU A 195 3.60 -16.35 -11.25
C GLU A 195 2.76 -15.96 -12.49
N ARG A 196 3.30 -16.16 -13.69
CA ARG A 196 2.62 -15.83 -14.97
C ARG A 196 1.43 -16.74 -15.27
N GLU A 197 1.38 -17.93 -14.67
CA GLU A 197 0.25 -18.88 -14.78
C GLU A 197 -0.93 -18.50 -13.89
N LYS A 198 -0.77 -17.56 -12.95
CA LYS A 198 -1.88 -17.09 -12.11
C LYS A 198 -2.88 -16.28 -12.94
N VAL A 199 -4.15 -16.30 -12.52
CA VAL A 199 -5.23 -15.48 -13.10
C VAL A 199 -4.86 -13.98 -13.06
N PHE A 200 -4.23 -13.54 -11.97
CA PHE A 200 -3.80 -12.14 -11.76
C PHE A 200 -2.31 -12.08 -11.41
N PRO A 201 -1.43 -12.22 -12.42
CA PRO A 201 0.02 -12.29 -12.22
C PRO A 201 0.58 -10.97 -11.68
N THR A 202 1.67 -11.06 -10.92
CA THR A 202 2.46 -9.91 -10.45
C THR A 202 3.75 -9.84 -11.25
N TYR A 203 3.81 -8.92 -12.20
CA TYR A 203 4.98 -8.68 -13.03
C TYR A 203 6.05 -7.86 -12.30
N LYS A 204 7.25 -7.79 -12.88
CA LYS A 204 8.39 -7.05 -12.30
C LYS A 204 8.99 -6.06 -13.29
N ASP A 205 10.08 -5.40 -12.91
CA ASP A 205 10.71 -4.30 -13.66
C ASP A 205 11.02 -4.64 -15.13
N LEU A 206 11.59 -5.82 -15.40
CA LEU A 206 11.93 -6.22 -16.78
C LEU A 206 10.70 -6.52 -17.63
N ASP A 207 9.63 -7.01 -17.02
CA ASP A 207 8.34 -7.19 -17.69
C ASP A 207 7.72 -5.82 -17.98
N PHE A 208 7.72 -4.91 -16.99
CA PHE A 208 7.21 -3.54 -17.16
C PHE A 208 7.91 -2.79 -18.31
N MET A 209 9.24 -2.84 -18.35
CA MET A 209 10.03 -2.17 -19.40
C MET A 209 9.76 -2.76 -20.80
N GLN A 210 9.36 -4.02 -20.87
CA GLN A 210 9.03 -4.70 -22.12
C GLN A 210 7.58 -4.42 -22.55
N ASP A 211 6.64 -4.49 -21.61
CA ASP A 211 5.20 -4.38 -21.86
C ASP A 211 4.76 -2.92 -22.03
N ILE A 212 5.41 -1.98 -21.34
CA ILE A 212 5.08 -0.55 -21.30
C ILE A 212 6.36 0.29 -21.49
N PRO A 213 7.05 0.19 -22.65
CA PRO A 213 8.34 0.85 -22.89
C PRO A 213 8.25 2.39 -22.82
N ASP A 214 7.10 2.94 -23.19
CA ASP A 214 6.84 4.38 -23.14
C ASP A 214 6.52 4.88 -21.72
N GLY A 215 6.25 3.99 -20.77
CA GLY A 215 5.81 4.31 -19.41
C GLY A 215 4.32 4.70 -19.33
N LEU A 216 3.91 5.09 -18.13
CA LEU A 216 2.54 5.54 -17.81
C LEU A 216 2.49 7.06 -17.80
N PHE A 217 1.60 7.64 -18.58
CA PHE A 217 1.50 9.08 -18.73
C PHE A 217 0.54 9.67 -17.71
N LEU A 218 1.01 10.70 -17.00
CA LEU A 218 0.26 11.48 -16.02
C LEU A 218 0.19 12.95 -16.47
N ASP A 219 -0.87 13.63 -16.08
CA ASP A 219 -0.93 15.09 -16.17
C ASP A 219 0.24 15.72 -15.40
N SER A 220 0.69 16.89 -15.82
CA SER A 220 1.90 17.54 -15.26
C SER A 220 1.81 17.71 -13.73
N ASP A 221 0.67 18.16 -13.22
CA ASP A 221 0.47 18.38 -11.79
C ASP A 221 0.49 17.07 -10.99
N MET A 222 -0.18 16.05 -11.52
CA MET A 222 -0.22 14.69 -10.95
C MET A 222 1.16 14.06 -10.89
N TYR A 223 1.92 14.16 -12.00
CA TYR A 223 3.30 13.69 -12.07
C TYR A 223 4.19 14.40 -11.05
N ASN A 224 4.12 15.74 -10.98
CA ASN A 224 4.95 16.52 -10.07
C ASN A 224 4.62 16.18 -8.61
N ALA A 225 3.34 16.02 -8.28
CA ALA A 225 2.90 15.63 -6.95
C ALA A 225 3.38 14.21 -6.59
N LEU A 226 3.21 13.23 -7.50
CA LEU A 226 3.69 11.86 -7.30
C LEU A 226 5.20 11.82 -7.06
N CYS A 227 6.00 12.49 -7.90
CA CYS A 227 7.45 12.49 -7.76
C CYS A 227 7.92 13.21 -6.49
N LYS A 228 7.25 14.29 -6.09
CA LYS A 228 7.52 14.98 -4.82
C LYS A 228 7.21 14.07 -3.62
N THR A 229 6.09 13.36 -3.64
CA THR A 229 5.72 12.39 -2.60
C THR A 229 6.73 11.25 -2.53
N LEU A 230 7.06 10.61 -3.67
CA LEU A 230 8.05 9.53 -3.72
C LEU A 230 9.41 9.97 -3.19
N GLN A 231 9.85 11.19 -3.50
CA GLN A 231 11.08 11.75 -2.97
C GLN A 231 11.05 11.84 -1.44
N ARG A 232 9.95 12.36 -0.86
CA ARG A 232 9.80 12.47 0.61
C ARG A 232 9.77 11.10 1.27
N ASP A 233 9.02 10.16 0.73
CA ASP A 233 8.93 8.80 1.28
C ASP A 233 10.27 8.06 1.18
N CYS A 234 11.01 8.23 0.08
CA CYS A 234 12.36 7.68 -0.07
C CYS A 234 13.32 8.22 0.99
N LEU A 235 13.24 9.52 1.33
CA LEU A 235 14.05 10.12 2.40
C LEU A 235 13.73 9.50 3.77
N VAL A 236 12.44 9.25 4.06
CA VAL A 236 12.01 8.56 5.29
C VAL A 236 12.54 7.13 5.31
N LEU A 237 12.35 6.35 4.24
CA LEU A 237 12.84 4.97 4.17
C LEU A 237 14.37 4.91 4.33
N GLN A 238 15.09 5.84 3.70
CA GLN A 238 16.53 5.99 3.82
C GLN A 238 16.97 6.36 5.24
N SER A 239 16.28 7.26 5.93
CA SER A 239 16.61 7.66 7.31
C SER A 239 16.50 6.47 8.27
N PHE A 240 15.50 5.62 8.05
CA PHE A 240 15.27 4.37 8.79
C PHE A 240 16.11 3.17 8.34
N LYS A 241 16.99 3.36 7.35
CA LYS A 241 17.85 2.30 6.79
C LYS A 241 17.04 1.11 6.26
N ILE A 242 15.87 1.39 5.71
CA ILE A 242 15.00 0.41 5.04
C ILE A 242 15.47 0.29 3.59
N MET A 243 15.53 -0.94 3.09
CA MET A 243 15.84 -1.25 1.69
C MET A 243 14.90 -2.34 1.21
N ASP A 244 15.02 -2.72 -0.06
CA ASP A 244 14.25 -3.82 -0.67
C ASP A 244 12.73 -3.66 -0.68
N TYR A 245 12.23 -2.45 -0.46
CA TYR A 245 10.83 -2.08 -0.67
C TYR A 245 10.50 -1.97 -2.17
N SER A 246 9.26 -2.26 -2.55
CA SER A 246 8.78 -2.11 -3.93
C SER A 246 7.73 -1.01 -4.01
N LEU A 247 7.55 -0.41 -5.19
CA LEU A 247 6.30 0.24 -5.55
C LEU A 247 5.40 -0.83 -6.16
N LEU A 248 4.28 -1.14 -5.50
CA LEU A 248 3.21 -1.88 -6.12
C LEU A 248 2.44 -0.94 -7.04
N VAL A 249 2.27 -1.31 -8.31
CA VAL A 249 1.51 -0.56 -9.30
C VAL A 249 0.49 -1.49 -9.92
N ALA A 250 -0.79 -1.24 -9.67
CA ALA A 250 -1.88 -1.91 -10.35
C ALA A 250 -2.63 -0.95 -11.27
N ILE A 251 -3.06 -1.46 -12.41
CA ILE A 251 -3.62 -0.68 -13.50
C ILE A 251 -5.01 -1.22 -13.80
N HIS A 252 -6.01 -0.36 -13.63
CA HIS A 252 -7.34 -0.55 -14.18
C HIS A 252 -7.43 0.22 -15.51
N ASN A 253 -7.60 -0.48 -16.63
CA ASN A 253 -7.82 0.15 -17.93
C ASN A 253 -9.33 0.32 -18.14
N ILE A 254 -9.78 1.57 -18.03
CA ILE A 254 -11.21 1.94 -18.07
C ILE A 254 -11.80 1.59 -19.44
N ASP A 255 -11.08 1.94 -20.51
CA ASP A 255 -11.55 1.72 -21.88
C ASP A 255 -11.55 0.22 -22.25
N LEU A 256 -10.68 -0.60 -21.65
CA LEU A 256 -10.72 -2.05 -21.78
C LEU A 256 -11.90 -2.66 -21.01
N ALA A 257 -12.10 -2.26 -19.75
CA ALA A 257 -13.22 -2.74 -18.94
C ALA A 257 -14.57 -2.43 -19.62
N GLN A 258 -14.73 -1.24 -20.19
CA GLN A 258 -15.93 -0.86 -20.93
C GLN A 258 -16.19 -1.75 -22.16
N ARG A 259 -15.13 -2.11 -22.90
CA ARG A 259 -15.25 -3.03 -24.04
C ARG A 259 -15.61 -4.46 -23.60
N GLU A 260 -15.00 -4.95 -22.53
CA GLU A 260 -15.32 -6.27 -21.98
C GLU A 260 -16.78 -6.36 -21.51
N HIS A 261 -17.29 -5.31 -20.85
CA HIS A 261 -18.69 -5.22 -20.45
C HIS A 261 -19.65 -5.21 -21.65
N ALA A 262 -19.35 -4.40 -22.67
CA ALA A 262 -20.17 -4.34 -23.88
C ALA A 262 -20.24 -5.69 -24.63
N MET A 263 -19.15 -6.48 -24.61
CA MET A 263 -19.13 -7.82 -25.21
C MET A 263 -19.92 -8.85 -24.38
N ALA A 264 -19.90 -8.75 -23.04
CA ALA A 264 -20.64 -9.65 -22.16
C ALA A 264 -22.17 -9.44 -22.26
N ASP A 265 -22.63 -8.19 -22.28
CA ASP A 265 -24.06 -7.85 -22.38
C ASP A 265 -24.68 -8.25 -23.74
N GLY A 266 -23.86 -8.40 -24.79
CA GLY A 266 -24.29 -8.92 -26.09
C GLY A 266 -24.64 -10.41 -26.12
N THR A 267 -24.42 -11.15 -25.02
CA THR A 267 -24.61 -12.62 -24.96
C THR A 267 -25.55 -13.10 -23.85
N SER A 268 -26.11 -12.22 -23.01
CA SER A 268 -27.08 -12.62 -21.98
C SER A 268 -28.00 -11.46 -21.55
N GLN A 269 -29.26 -11.49 -22.01
CA GLN A 269 -30.34 -10.77 -21.34
C GLN A 269 -30.71 -11.54 -20.06
N THR A 270 -30.05 -11.25 -18.95
CA THR A 270 -30.59 -11.56 -17.62
C THR A 270 -30.39 -10.36 -16.69
N ASP A 271 -31.52 -9.90 -16.19
CA ASP A 271 -31.70 -8.72 -15.36
C ASP A 271 -31.03 -8.91 -13.99
N MET A 272 -29.72 -8.64 -13.90
CA MET A 272 -28.97 -8.65 -12.66
C MET A 272 -28.87 -7.21 -12.14
N ARG A 273 -29.66 -6.92 -11.10
CA ARG A 273 -29.49 -5.73 -10.26
C ARG A 273 -28.01 -5.55 -9.94
N ARG A 274 -27.41 -4.46 -10.43
CA ARG A 274 -26.04 -4.05 -10.11
C ARG A 274 -25.84 -4.13 -8.60
N PRO A 275 -24.85 -4.88 -8.08
CA PRO A 275 -24.37 -4.64 -6.72
C PRO A 275 -23.97 -3.16 -6.67
N ALA A 276 -24.46 -2.43 -5.65
CA ALA A 276 -24.05 -1.05 -5.47
C ALA A 276 -22.52 -1.00 -5.49
N ALA A 277 -21.93 -0.13 -6.31
CA ALA A 277 -20.49 0.06 -6.37
C ALA A 277 -20.02 0.34 -4.94
N GLN A 278 -19.35 -0.65 -4.34
CA GLN A 278 -18.90 -0.56 -2.96
C GLN A 278 -17.84 0.54 -2.94
N LYS A 279 -18.16 1.66 -2.28
CA LYS A 279 -17.24 2.77 -2.09
C LYS A 279 -15.97 2.19 -1.46
N ALA A 280 -14.83 2.32 -2.13
CA ALA A 280 -13.57 2.20 -1.43
C ALA A 280 -13.45 3.46 -0.57
N LEU A 281 -13.99 3.43 0.65
CA LEU A 281 -14.07 4.60 1.53
C LEU A 281 -12.70 5.20 1.85
N TYR A 282 -11.62 4.42 1.61
CA TYR A 282 -10.25 4.76 1.99
C TYR A 282 -9.24 4.59 0.84
N SER A 283 -9.68 4.67 -0.42
CA SER A 283 -8.82 4.49 -1.60
C SER A 283 -7.65 5.49 -1.62
N THR A 284 -6.43 4.96 -1.48
CA THR A 284 -5.27 5.71 -1.01
C THR A 284 -4.64 6.66 -2.03
N ALA A 285 -4.96 6.57 -3.33
CA ALA A 285 -4.14 7.22 -4.35
C ALA A 285 -4.65 8.63 -4.75
N MET A 286 -5.98 8.83 -4.88
CA MET A 286 -6.56 10.16 -5.16
C MET A 286 -6.48 11.10 -3.96
N GLU A 287 -6.83 10.63 -2.76
CA GLU A 287 -6.72 11.43 -1.53
C GLU A 287 -5.26 11.86 -1.29
N SER A 288 -4.31 10.99 -1.64
CA SER A 288 -2.88 11.28 -1.55
C SER A 288 -2.37 12.20 -2.65
N ILE A 289 -3.14 12.62 -3.65
CA ILE A 289 -2.59 13.49 -4.71
C ILE A 289 -3.47 14.71 -5.04
N GLN A 290 -4.77 14.68 -4.81
CA GLN A 290 -5.68 15.71 -5.33
C GLN A 290 -6.31 16.69 -4.32
N GLY A 291 -6.08 16.55 -3.01
CA GLY A 291 -6.78 17.41 -2.01
C GLY A 291 -6.47 18.91 -2.10
N GLU A 292 -7.29 19.67 -2.86
CA GLU A 292 -7.89 21.01 -2.63
C GLU A 292 -8.31 21.78 -3.91
N ALA A 293 -8.14 21.22 -5.12
CA ALA A 293 -8.50 21.91 -6.36
C ALA A 293 -9.65 21.23 -7.11
N ARG A 294 -10.90 21.42 -6.64
CA ARG A 294 -12.16 21.37 -7.44
C ARG A 294 -13.40 21.57 -6.56
N ARG A 295 -13.63 22.80 -6.09
CA ARG A 295 -15.00 23.27 -5.84
C ARG A 295 -15.50 23.87 -7.16
N GLY A 296 -16.40 23.16 -7.85
CA GLY A 296 -17.10 23.67 -9.03
C GLY A 296 -16.73 22.95 -10.33
N GLY A 297 -17.48 21.92 -10.67
CA GLY A 297 -17.43 21.23 -11.95
C GLY A 297 -18.14 19.89 -11.89
N THR A 298 -19.40 19.85 -12.31
CA THR A 298 -20.17 18.63 -12.50
C THR A 298 -19.56 17.81 -13.64
N ILE A 299 -18.80 16.76 -13.31
CA ILE A 299 -18.46 15.69 -14.24
C ILE A 299 -18.84 14.38 -13.55
N GLU A 300 -19.96 13.81 -13.99
CA GLU A 300 -20.56 12.62 -13.44
C GLU A 300 -19.82 11.35 -13.93
N THR A 301 -19.62 10.40 -13.00
CA THR A 301 -19.47 8.93 -13.18
C THR A 301 -18.10 8.22 -13.07
N ASP A 302 -16.93 8.87 -12.95
CA ASP A 302 -15.63 8.13 -12.90
C ASP A 302 -14.76 8.40 -11.62
N ASP A 303 -15.13 9.38 -10.79
CA ASP A 303 -14.38 9.77 -9.58
C ASP A 303 -14.62 8.85 -8.35
N GLN A 304 -15.40 7.78 -8.47
CA GLN A 304 -15.81 6.95 -7.32
C GLN A 304 -14.80 5.86 -6.90
N MET A 305 -13.73 5.65 -7.66
CA MET A 305 -12.85 4.49 -7.48
C MET A 305 -11.49 4.85 -6.81
N GLY A 306 -11.14 6.15 -6.73
CA GLY A 306 -10.04 6.64 -5.87
C GLY A 306 -8.60 6.35 -6.31
N GLY A 307 -8.39 5.91 -7.57
CA GLY A 307 -7.06 5.73 -8.17
C GLY A 307 -6.54 6.94 -8.95
N ILE A 308 -5.26 6.96 -9.32
CA ILE A 308 -4.64 8.07 -10.06
C ILE A 308 -5.03 7.99 -11.54
N PRO A 309 -5.65 9.04 -12.12
CA PRO A 309 -5.89 9.09 -13.56
C PRO A 309 -4.59 9.10 -14.35
N ALA A 310 -4.50 8.24 -15.36
CA ALA A 310 -3.34 8.12 -16.23
C ALA A 310 -3.74 7.73 -17.66
N ARG A 311 -2.77 7.70 -18.57
CA ARG A 311 -2.93 7.18 -19.93
C ARG A 311 -1.77 6.27 -20.33
N ASN A 312 -2.03 5.32 -21.22
CA ASN A 312 -0.96 4.58 -21.90
C ASN A 312 -0.55 5.26 -23.23
N ALA A 313 0.43 4.68 -23.92
CA ALA A 313 0.91 5.15 -25.22
C ALA A 313 -0.17 5.17 -26.32
N LYS A 314 -1.21 4.34 -26.20
CA LYS A 314 -2.36 4.31 -27.13
C LYS A 314 -3.39 5.40 -26.82
N GLY A 315 -3.21 6.15 -25.73
CA GLY A 315 -4.14 7.17 -25.26
C GLY A 315 -5.33 6.63 -24.46
N GLU A 316 -5.38 5.32 -24.17
CA GLU A 316 -6.44 4.71 -23.36
C GLU A 316 -6.41 5.26 -21.94
N ARG A 317 -7.59 5.47 -21.34
CA ARG A 317 -7.76 5.95 -19.98
C ARG A 317 -7.47 4.85 -18.97
N LEU A 318 -6.60 5.16 -18.02
CA LEU A 318 -6.20 4.27 -16.95
C LEU A 318 -6.50 4.90 -15.59
N LEU A 319 -6.72 4.03 -14.62
CA LEU A 319 -6.80 4.36 -13.21
C LEU A 319 -5.75 3.53 -12.46
N LEU A 320 -4.80 4.20 -11.81
CA LEU A 320 -3.65 3.56 -11.17
C LEU A 320 -3.82 3.47 -9.65
N TYR A 321 -3.53 2.30 -9.09
CA TYR A 321 -3.47 2.06 -7.66
C TYR A 321 -2.03 1.76 -7.29
N ILE A 322 -1.43 2.66 -6.53
CA ILE A 322 -0.01 2.59 -6.20
C ILE A 322 0.24 2.71 -4.70
N GLY A 323 1.29 2.05 -4.23
CA GLY A 323 1.76 2.16 -2.85
C GLY A 323 3.10 1.48 -2.66
N ILE A 324 3.91 2.00 -1.75
CA ILE A 324 5.18 1.38 -1.36
C ILE A 324 4.86 0.22 -0.42
N ILE A 325 5.42 -0.97 -0.70
CA ILE A 325 5.20 -2.20 0.06
C ILE A 325 6.52 -2.77 0.61
N ASP A 326 6.40 -3.70 1.55
CA ASP A 326 7.51 -4.42 2.19
C ASP A 326 8.55 -3.52 2.90
N VAL A 327 8.06 -2.48 3.59
CA VAL A 327 8.89 -1.49 4.31
C VAL A 327 9.43 -1.94 5.68
N LEU A 328 9.09 -3.15 6.15
CA LEU A 328 9.47 -3.62 7.49
C LEU A 328 10.83 -4.35 7.54
N GLN A 329 11.50 -4.51 6.41
CA GLN A 329 12.81 -5.15 6.31
C GLN A 329 13.93 -4.11 6.52
N SER A 330 14.39 -3.97 7.76
CA SER A 330 15.52 -3.06 8.07
C SER A 330 16.88 -3.76 7.97
N TYR A 331 17.80 -3.15 7.23
CA TYR A 331 19.16 -3.66 7.02
C TYR A 331 20.07 -3.46 8.26
N ARG A 332 19.63 -2.70 9.27
CA ARG A 332 20.42 -2.37 10.46
C ARG A 332 20.90 -3.62 11.22
N PHE A 333 20.17 -4.73 11.13
CA PHE A 333 20.51 -5.98 11.82
C PHE A 333 21.48 -6.88 11.04
N VAL A 334 21.44 -6.84 9.69
CA VAL A 334 22.39 -7.61 8.86
C VAL A 334 23.80 -7.12 9.11
N LYS A 335 23.98 -5.80 9.25
CA LYS A 335 25.29 -5.20 9.58
C LYS A 335 25.81 -5.52 10.98
N LYS A 336 24.98 -5.87 11.97
CA LYS A 336 25.51 -6.28 13.29
C LYS A 336 26.17 -7.66 13.19
N LEU A 337 25.63 -8.54 12.34
CA LEU A 337 26.24 -9.82 12.02
C LEU A 337 27.46 -9.64 11.10
N GLU A 338 27.34 -8.80 10.07
CA GLU A 338 28.46 -8.52 9.16
C GLU A 338 29.58 -7.73 9.84
N HIS A 339 29.35 -6.84 10.80
CA HIS A 339 30.43 -6.13 11.48
C HIS A 339 31.25 -7.07 12.37
N SER A 340 30.65 -8.08 12.97
CA SER A 340 31.38 -9.14 13.68
C SER A 340 32.17 -10.04 12.71
N TRP A 341 31.65 -10.26 11.49
CA TRP A 341 32.30 -11.11 10.48
C TRP A 341 33.35 -10.38 9.62
N LYS A 342 33.10 -9.13 9.21
CA LYS A 342 33.97 -8.27 8.39
C LYS A 342 35.10 -7.62 9.19
N ALA A 343 35.04 -7.64 10.52
CA ALA A 343 36.22 -7.40 11.34
C ALA A 343 37.28 -8.51 11.19
N LEU A 344 36.91 -9.67 10.62
CA LEU A 344 37.77 -10.85 10.49
C LEU A 344 38.35 -11.05 9.08
N VAL A 345 37.77 -10.45 8.02
CA VAL A 345 38.18 -10.72 6.63
C VAL A 345 38.15 -9.45 5.79
N HIS A 346 39.31 -9.16 5.20
CA HIS A 346 39.71 -7.98 4.41
C HIS A 346 38.76 -7.48 3.30
N ASP A 347 38.95 -6.19 2.98
CA ASP A 347 38.73 -5.41 1.74
C ASP A 347 37.45 -5.63 0.89
N GLY A 348 36.75 -4.60 0.43
CA GLY A 348 37.26 -3.32 -0.04
C GLY A 348 36.88 -3.04 -1.50
N ASP A 349 35.87 -3.70 -2.10
CA ASP A 349 35.30 -3.25 -3.39
C ASP A 349 33.85 -3.71 -3.71
N THR A 350 33.07 -4.09 -2.69
CA THR A 350 31.63 -4.47 -2.82
C THR A 350 30.67 -3.38 -2.33
N VAL A 351 31.15 -2.13 -2.22
CA VAL A 351 30.59 -1.10 -1.32
C VAL A 351 29.37 -0.35 -1.89
N SER A 352 28.97 -0.56 -3.16
CA SER A 352 27.80 0.11 -3.76
C SER A 352 26.45 -0.58 -3.48
N VAL A 353 26.45 -1.89 -3.17
CA VAL A 353 25.22 -2.70 -2.99
C VAL A 353 24.56 -2.47 -1.61
N HIS A 354 25.24 -1.79 -0.68
CA HIS A 354 24.90 -1.76 0.75
C HIS A 354 24.56 -0.37 1.33
N ARG A 355 24.10 0.59 0.50
CA ARG A 355 23.75 1.95 0.96
C ARG A 355 22.26 2.25 0.71
N PRO A 356 21.45 2.43 1.77
CA PRO A 356 20.04 2.84 1.64
C PRO A 356 19.82 4.07 0.75
N SER A 357 20.78 5.01 0.75
CA SER A 357 20.75 6.18 -0.14
C SER A 357 20.81 5.80 -1.62
N PHE A 358 21.69 4.87 -2.00
CA PHE A 358 21.80 4.40 -3.39
C PHE A 358 20.55 3.65 -3.82
N TYR A 359 19.99 2.82 -2.93
CA TYR A 359 18.72 2.14 -3.18
C TYR A 359 17.60 3.15 -3.45
N ALA A 360 17.44 4.13 -2.56
CA ALA A 360 16.40 5.15 -2.64
C ALA A 360 16.53 6.00 -3.92
N GLU A 361 17.73 6.43 -4.26
CA GLU A 361 17.99 7.22 -5.48
C GLU A 361 17.66 6.42 -6.75
N ARG A 362 18.10 5.16 -6.83
CA ARG A 362 17.80 4.26 -7.95
C ARG A 362 16.29 4.03 -8.09
N PHE A 363 15.63 3.74 -6.96
CA PHE A 363 14.18 3.53 -6.91
C PHE A 363 13.44 4.76 -7.41
N GLN A 364 13.71 5.93 -6.83
CA GLN A 364 13.07 7.18 -7.21
C GLN A 364 13.30 7.52 -8.70
N ARG A 365 14.54 7.38 -9.18
CA ARG A 365 14.90 7.65 -10.58
C ARG A 365 14.12 6.75 -11.53
N PHE A 366 14.01 5.47 -11.23
CA PHE A 366 13.23 4.55 -12.07
C PHE A 366 11.75 4.92 -12.10
N MET A 367 11.14 5.21 -10.95
CA MET A 367 9.71 5.56 -10.90
C MET A 367 9.43 6.86 -11.67
N CYS A 368 10.23 7.89 -11.46
CA CYS A 368 9.99 9.22 -12.03
C CYS A 368 10.48 9.40 -13.47
N ASN A 369 11.42 8.58 -13.96
CA ASN A 369 11.98 8.77 -15.30
C ASN A 369 11.60 7.64 -16.27
N THR A 370 11.26 6.46 -15.76
CA THR A 370 10.93 5.28 -16.57
C THR A 370 9.46 4.89 -16.41
N ALA A 371 9.00 4.66 -15.18
CA ALA A 371 7.66 4.12 -14.94
C ALA A 371 6.55 5.16 -15.19
N PHE A 372 6.71 6.37 -14.68
CA PHE A 372 5.77 7.48 -14.86
C PHE A 372 6.41 8.59 -15.68
N LYS A 373 5.64 9.19 -16.59
CA LYS A 373 6.08 10.31 -17.43
C LYS A 373 4.98 11.36 -17.54
N LYS A 374 5.38 12.59 -17.87
CA LYS A 374 4.42 13.66 -18.21
C LYS A 374 3.81 13.40 -19.58
N ILE A 375 2.51 13.67 -19.73
CA ILE A 375 1.88 13.72 -21.05
C ILE A 375 2.64 14.77 -21.91
N PRO A 376 3.13 14.41 -23.11
CA PRO A 376 3.78 15.36 -23.99
C PRO A 376 2.81 16.48 -24.38
N LEU A 377 3.19 17.73 -24.17
CA LEU A 377 2.44 18.86 -24.69
C LEU A 377 2.47 18.79 -26.22
N LYS A 378 1.30 18.80 -26.87
CA LYS A 378 1.24 18.99 -28.32
C LYS A 378 1.92 20.32 -28.63
N PRO A 379 2.89 20.39 -29.57
CA PRO A 379 3.46 21.66 -29.97
C PRO A 379 2.33 22.55 -30.48
N SER A 380 2.20 23.75 -29.90
CA SER A 380 1.26 24.75 -30.40
C SER A 380 1.55 25.00 -31.88
N PRO A 381 0.53 25.07 -32.75
CA PRO A 381 0.76 25.43 -34.14
C PRO A 381 1.35 26.84 -34.16
N SER A 382 2.66 26.92 -34.42
CA SER A 382 3.37 28.17 -34.61
C SER A 382 2.68 28.93 -35.73
N LYS A 383 2.11 30.10 -35.40
CA LYS A 383 1.56 31.03 -36.40
C LYS A 383 2.63 31.25 -37.47
N LYS A 384 2.39 30.76 -38.69
CA LYS A 384 3.17 31.16 -39.87
C LYS A 384 3.07 32.68 -39.96
N SER A 385 4.16 33.35 -39.61
CA SER A 385 4.38 34.76 -39.91
C SER A 385 4.17 34.94 -41.41
N ARG A 386 3.09 35.62 -41.77
CA ARG A 386 2.79 36.02 -43.14
C ARG A 386 3.92 36.96 -43.57
N SER A 387 4.74 36.50 -44.51
CA SER A 387 5.79 37.28 -45.16
C SER A 387 5.19 38.56 -45.72
N GLY A 388 5.55 39.71 -45.13
CA GLY A 388 5.23 41.02 -45.69
C GLY A 388 6.07 41.26 -46.94
N THR A 389 5.42 41.25 -48.10
CA THR A 389 5.99 41.67 -49.38
C THR A 389 6.23 43.18 -49.32
N THR A 390 7.47 43.61 -49.21
CA THR A 390 7.86 45.01 -49.39
C THR A 390 7.84 45.36 -50.87
N VAL A 391 6.88 46.20 -51.25
CA VAL A 391 6.83 46.87 -52.57
C VAL A 391 7.84 48.03 -52.56
N PRO A 392 8.72 48.18 -53.56
CA PRO A 392 9.59 49.34 -53.64
C PRO A 392 8.82 50.52 -54.22
N ARG A 393 8.77 51.64 -53.50
CA ARG A 393 8.31 52.93 -54.05
C ARG A 393 9.43 53.51 -54.92
N ARG A 394 9.13 53.67 -56.22
CA ARG A 394 9.85 54.58 -57.12
C ARG A 394 9.27 56.00 -56.96
N SER A 395 10.18 56.96 -57.17
CA SER A 395 9.99 58.40 -57.39
C SER A 395 9.80 59.25 -56.14
#